data_AF-A0A7V9V1E4-F1
#
_entry.id   AF-A0A7V9V1E4-F1
#
_cell.length_a   1.000
_cell.length_b   1.000
_cell.length_c   1.000
_cell.angle_alpha   90.00
_cell.angle_beta   90.00
_cell.angle_gamma   90.00
#
_symmetry.space_group_name_H-M   'P 1'
#
loop_
_entity.id
_entity.type
_entity.pdbx_description
1 polymer ?
#
loop_
_entity_poly.entity_id
_entity_poly.type
_entity_poly.pdbx_seq_one_letter_code
_entity_poly.pdbx_strand_id
1 'polypeptide(L)'
;MLLKIVLIAALLGTGLFVAKEEKLFERAGIVGHCQVVPPPPGDYGQWHGCVEGMMTGFPNLAQDSCTRQSRIPGVEYWRCPVPLSGNPSG
;
A
#
# COMPACT_ATOMS: atom_id res chain seq x y z
N MET A 1 16.96 -21.60 34.52
CA MET A 1 15.60 -21.05 34.42
C MET A 1 15.57 -19.72 33.66
N LEU A 2 16.39 -18.74 34.04
CA LEU A 2 16.53 -17.46 33.32
C LEU A 2 16.79 -17.61 31.81
N LEU A 3 17.64 -18.56 31.39
CA LEU A 3 17.93 -18.79 29.98
C LEU A 3 16.68 -19.15 29.15
N LYS A 4 15.77 -19.94 29.73
CA LYS A 4 14.50 -20.32 29.07
C LYS A 4 13.56 -19.11 28.95
N ILE A 5 13.55 -18.24 29.96
CA ILE A 5 12.72 -17.03 29.97
C ILE A 5 13.22 -16.05 28.92
N VAL A 6 14.54 -15.85 28.81
CA VAL A 6 15.15 -14.99 27.78
C VAL A 6 14.87 -15.52 26.38
N LEU A 7 14.95 -16.85 26.18
CA LEU A 7 14.62 -17.48 24.89
C LEU A 7 13.15 -17.28 24.51
N ILE A 8 12.23 -17.46 25.46
CA ILE A 8 10.79 -17.26 25.23
C ILE A 8 10.49 -15.77 24.93
N ALA A 9 11.10 -14.85 25.67
CA ALA A 9 10.94 -13.41 25.44
C ALA A 9 11.51 -12.97 24.08
N ALA A 10 12.63 -13.54 23.64
CA ALA A 10 13.21 -13.27 22.32
C ALA A 10 12.31 -13.79 21.19
N LEU A 11 11.76 -15.00 21.33
CA LEU A 11 10.80 -15.58 20.38
C LEU A 11 9.53 -14.72 20.24
N LEU A 12 8.96 -14.29 21.36
CA LEU A 12 7.78 -13.41 21.36
C LEU A 12 8.09 -12.02 20.81
N GLY A 13 9.27 -11.48 21.12
CA GLY A 13 9.75 -10.20 20.60
C GLY A 13 9.92 -10.22 19.08
N THR A 14 10.40 -11.33 18.49
CA THR A 14 10.49 -11.47 17.04
C THR A 14 9.14 -11.55 16.34
N GLY A 15 8.13 -12.16 16.98
CA GLY A 15 6.78 -12.24 16.42
C GLY A 15 6.11 -10.87 16.24
N LEU A 16 6.32 -9.95 17.18
CA LEU A 16 5.79 -8.58 17.08
C LEU A 16 6.53 -7.72 16.04
N PHE A 17 7.79 -8.03 15.72
CA PHE A 17 8.54 -7.32 14.68
C PHE A 17 8.03 -7.65 13.27
N VAL A 18 7.26 -8.73 13.12
CA VAL A 18 6.64 -9.10 11.85
C VAL A 18 5.57 -8.08 11.44
N ALA A 19 5.01 -7.30 12.38
CA ALA A 19 4.08 -6.16 12.20
C ALA A 19 4.51 -5.06 11.20
N LYS A 20 5.70 -5.18 10.58
CA LYS A 20 5.94 -4.72 9.20
C LYS A 20 5.01 -5.36 8.14
N GLU A 21 4.01 -6.11 8.57
CA GLU A 21 3.12 -6.95 7.77
C GLU A 21 2.38 -6.20 6.68
N GLU A 22 2.15 -4.89 6.81
CA GLU A 22 1.52 -4.07 5.78
C GLU A 22 2.19 -4.30 4.41
N LYS A 23 3.53 -4.20 4.35
CA LYS A 23 4.29 -4.45 3.12
C LYS A 23 4.31 -5.91 2.68
N LEU A 24 4.15 -6.86 3.61
CA LEU A 24 4.07 -8.29 3.28
C LEU A 24 2.70 -8.64 2.70
N PHE A 25 1.62 -8.08 3.25
CA PHE A 25 0.26 -8.24 2.74
C PHE A 25 0.09 -7.55 1.39
N GLU A 26 0.70 -6.39 1.17
CA GLU A 26 0.76 -5.72 -0.14
C GLU A 26 1.47 -6.60 -1.17
N ARG A 27 2.65 -7.14 -0.82
CA ARG A 27 3.42 -8.04 -1.70
C ARG A 27 2.70 -9.36 -1.98
N ALA A 28 1.92 -9.85 -1.02
CA ALA A 28 1.10 -11.04 -1.17
C ALA A 28 -0.20 -10.78 -1.95
N GLY A 29 -0.50 -9.52 -2.31
CA GLY A 29 -1.75 -9.14 -2.97
C GLY A 29 -2.99 -9.29 -2.10
N ILE A 30 -2.81 -9.41 -0.78
CA ILE A 30 -3.92 -9.56 0.18
C ILE A 30 -4.60 -8.20 0.37
N VAL A 31 -3.81 -7.14 0.49
CA VAL A 31 -4.28 -5.75 0.57
C VAL A 31 -3.86 -4.97 -0.68
N GLY A 32 -4.73 -4.06 -1.09
CA GLY A 32 -4.51 -3.20 -2.23
C GLY A 32 -3.52 -2.11 -1.85
N HIS A 33 -2.75 -1.67 -2.83
CA HIS A 33 -1.76 -0.61 -2.63
C HIS A 33 -1.71 0.32 -3.83
N CYS A 34 -1.32 1.55 -3.59
CA CYS A 34 -1.05 2.52 -4.64
C CYS A 34 0.44 2.85 -4.70
N GLN A 35 0.93 3.06 -5.91
CA GLN A 35 2.30 3.51 -6.15
C GLN A 35 2.29 4.67 -7.13
N VAL A 36 3.25 5.58 -6.99
CA VAL A 36 3.44 6.67 -7.95
C VAL A 36 3.89 6.08 -9.28
N VAL A 37 3.24 6.51 -10.37
CA VAL A 37 3.56 6.10 -11.74
C VAL A 37 3.85 7.33 -12.60
N PRO A 38 4.59 7.18 -13.71
CA PRO A 38 4.80 8.27 -14.64
C PRO A 38 3.46 8.77 -15.21
N PRO A 39 3.30 10.09 -15.43
CA PRO A 39 2.14 10.62 -16.11
C PRO A 39 2.11 10.15 -17.58
N PRO A 40 0.91 9.98 -18.16
CA PRO A 40 0.78 9.76 -19.60
C PRO A 40 1.30 10.98 -20.39
N PRO A 41 1.70 10.79 -21.66
CA PRO A 41 2.19 11.88 -22.50
C PRO A 41 1.19 13.04 -22.59
N GLY A 42 1.66 14.26 -22.35
CA GLY A 42 0.84 15.47 -22.44
C GLY A 42 0.08 15.81 -21.16
N ASP A 43 0.23 15.05 -20.08
CA ASP A 43 -0.35 15.39 -18.79
C ASP A 43 0.70 15.77 -17.74
N TYR A 44 0.28 16.61 -16.79
CA TYR A 44 1.08 17.17 -15.71
C TYR A 44 0.37 16.94 -14.36
N GLY A 45 1.11 16.46 -13.37
CA GLY A 45 0.58 16.14 -12.04
C GLY A 45 1.08 14.79 -11.53
N GLN A 46 0.68 14.44 -10.32
CA GLN A 46 1.07 13.17 -9.72
C GLN A 46 0.07 12.09 -10.12
N TRP A 47 0.60 10.98 -10.62
CA TRP A 47 -0.19 9.83 -11.02
C TRP A 47 0.06 8.66 -10.09
N HIS A 48 -1.00 7.94 -9.78
CA HIS A 48 -0.96 6.74 -8.96
C HIS A 48 -1.56 5.58 -9.71
N GLY A 49 -0.86 4.44 -9.71
CA GLY A 49 -1.42 3.15 -10.09
C GLY A 49 -1.76 2.39 -8.81
N CYS A 50 -3.04 2.08 -8.64
CA CYS A 50 -3.57 1.37 -7.48
C CYS A 50 -3.93 -0.06 -7.88
N VAL A 51 -3.24 -1.02 -7.28
CA VAL A 51 -3.41 -2.46 -7.51
C VAL A 51 -4.49 -3.01 -6.57
N GLU A 52 -5.30 -3.92 -7.09
CA GLU A 52 -6.34 -4.60 -6.32
C GLU A 52 -5.74 -5.53 -5.25
N GLY A 53 -6.26 -5.44 -4.03
CA GLY A 53 -6.04 -6.45 -2.99
C GLY A 53 -7.21 -7.42 -2.91
N MET A 54 -6.92 -8.69 -2.62
CA MET A 54 -7.94 -9.74 -2.43
C MET A 54 -8.99 -9.37 -1.38
N MET A 55 -8.60 -8.73 -0.28
CA MET A 55 -9.51 -8.38 0.83
C MET A 55 -10.06 -6.97 0.75
N THR A 56 -9.24 -6.00 0.36
CA THR A 56 -9.60 -4.57 0.38
C THR A 56 -10.17 -4.07 -0.94
N GLY A 57 -10.03 -4.84 -2.02
CA GLY A 57 -10.28 -4.36 -3.37
C GLY A 57 -9.28 -3.28 -3.78
N PHE A 58 -9.71 -2.39 -4.68
CA PHE A 58 -8.93 -1.24 -5.11
C PHE A 58 -8.91 -0.15 -4.02
N PRO A 59 -7.73 0.37 -3.64
CA PRO A 59 -7.64 1.56 -2.80
C PRO A 59 -8.34 2.76 -3.46
N ASN A 60 -9.06 3.55 -2.65
CA ASN A 60 -9.84 4.68 -3.11
C ASN A 60 -9.21 6.01 -2.69
N LEU A 61 -8.67 6.75 -3.66
CA LEU A 61 -8.02 8.06 -3.44
C LEU A 61 -8.98 9.25 -3.63
N ALA A 62 -10.28 9.02 -3.80
CA ALA A 62 -11.25 10.10 -3.98
C ALA A 62 -11.32 11.05 -2.78
N GLN A 63 -11.00 10.55 -1.57
CA GLN A 63 -10.94 11.36 -0.35
C GLN A 63 -9.73 12.29 -0.31
N ASP A 64 -8.70 12.01 -1.11
CA ASP A 64 -7.45 12.77 -1.16
C ASP A 64 -7.41 13.78 -2.31
N SER A 65 -8.58 14.23 -2.78
CA SER A 65 -8.72 15.13 -3.94
C SER A 65 -8.17 14.57 -5.26
N CYS A 66 -7.99 13.25 -5.34
CA CYS A 66 -7.59 12.58 -6.57
C CYS A 66 -8.81 12.19 -7.41
N THR A 67 -8.63 12.19 -8.72
CA THR A 67 -9.67 11.78 -9.68
C THR A 67 -9.26 10.49 -10.39
N ARG A 68 -10.15 9.50 -10.41
CA ARG A 68 -9.95 8.26 -11.17
C ARG A 68 -9.98 8.58 -12.67
N GLN A 69 -8.94 8.17 -13.39
CA GLN A 69 -8.78 8.45 -14.82
C GLN A 69 -9.08 7.23 -15.68
N SER A 70 -8.58 6.06 -15.28
CA SER A 70 -8.79 4.82 -16.03
C SER A 70 -8.70 3.59 -15.14
N ARG A 71 -9.19 2.47 -15.65
CA ARG A 71 -9.11 1.16 -15.01
C ARG A 71 -8.76 0.12 -16.05
N ILE A 72 -7.71 -0.64 -15.78
CA ILE A 72 -7.34 -1.85 -16.53
C ILE A 72 -7.49 -3.06 -15.60
N PRO A 73 -7.49 -4.30 -16.13
CA PRO A 73 -7.51 -5.49 -15.28
C PRO A 73 -6.39 -5.44 -14.23
N GLY A 74 -6.78 -5.44 -12.95
CA GLY A 74 -5.87 -5.44 -11.81
C GLY A 74 -5.28 -4.08 -11.39
N VAL A 75 -5.49 -2.98 -12.14
CA VAL A 75 -4.94 -1.65 -11.78
C VAL A 75 -5.94 -0.51 -12.08
N GLU A 76 -6.14 0.39 -11.11
CA GLU A 76 -6.82 1.68 -11.29
C GLU A 76 -5.82 2.84 -11.31
N TYR A 77 -5.94 3.72 -12.29
CA TYR A 77 -5.10 4.91 -12.39
C TYR A 77 -5.84 6.14 -11.87
N TRP A 78 -5.14 6.87 -11.02
CA TRP A 78 -5.62 8.08 -10.37
C TRP A 78 -4.69 9.24 -10.65
N ARG A 79 -5.28 10.42 -10.87
CA ARG A 79 -4.55 11.68 -11.01
C ARG A 79 -4.83 12.54 -9.78
N CYS A 80 -3.76 12.97 -9.13
CA CYS A 80 -3.80 13.83 -7.96
C CYS A 80 -3.20 15.20 -8.32
N PRO A 81 -3.91 16.32 -8.10
CA PRO A 81 -3.40 17.65 -8.39
C PRO A 81 -2.28 18.06 -7.41
N VAL A 82 -2.25 17.47 -6.21
CA VAL A 82 -1.23 17.69 -5.18
C VAL A 82 -0.57 16.36 -4.79
N PRO A 83 0.72 16.37 -4.39
CA PRO A 83 1.36 15.19 -3.85
C PRO A 83 0.67 14.70 -2.59
N LEU A 84 0.43 13.39 -2.52
CA LEU A 84 -0.09 12.75 -1.32
C LEU A 84 1.01 12.68 -0.26
N SER A 85 0.70 13.14 0.95
CA SER A 85 1.59 13.12 2.12
C SER A 85 1.64 11.71 2.70
N GLY A 86 2.27 10.79 1.98
CA GLY A 86 2.37 9.39 2.36
C GLY A 86 2.23 8.48 1.14
N ASN A 87 2.73 7.24 1.26
CA ASN A 87 2.26 6.20 0.37
C ASN A 87 0.80 5.94 0.77
N PRO A 88 -0.21 6.18 -0.10
CA PRO A 88 -1.60 5.87 0.22
C PRO A 88 -1.83 4.37 0.05
N SER A 89 -1.06 3.61 0.83
CA SER A 89 -1.36 2.26 1.26
C SER A 89 -2.30 2.45 2.45
N GLY A 90 -3.55 2.02 2.29
CA GLY A 90 -4.69 2.36 3.16
C GLY A 90 -4.51 2.05 4.64
#